data_AF-A0A8B8LKS4-F1
#
_entry.id   AF-A0A8B8LKS4-F1
#
_cell.length_a   1.000
_cell.length_b   1.000
_cell.length_c   1.000
_cell.angle_alpha   90.00
_cell.angle_beta   90.00
_cell.angle_gamma   90.00
#
_symmetry.space_group_name_H-M   'P 1'
#
loop_
_entity.id
_entity.type
_entity.pdbx_description
1 polymer ?
#
loop_
_entity_poly.entity_id
_entity_poly.type
_entity_poly.pdbx_seq_one_letter_code
_entity_poly.pdbx_strand_id
1 'polypeptide(L)'
;MKQLPTLLMKSLSVYSLPPTTSTLQQIASHQPKGVAKVVLKKGKTQLFKDGNPMVYSGAVDRIIGRPPPKTGDIVLVADGTEKPIGWGLYNSVSMFCVRLMQLEDEVTSDSSCALSMEKLLETRIDAAVELRRRLSGLIIDVFGDVAVVASSAAWVEKYKSEIEACIRKINYINHINWRPSVDILKEDGVNVSDMKKMHSSTCPERTKILENGIVYAISLKGQKTGFYADQRENRQFISKISDGQKVLDLCCYSGGFSLNAVRGGALNVTGIDTSLPALELAKENVILNNIDPGRISFLREDATEFMKGALLKDESWDIVIIDPPKLAPTKKVLHGASGMYRNLNSLAMQLTKRGGLLMTCSCSGAVTQSGIFLRILQGAASMAGRKITILRQAGAAYDHPIDPTYPEGAYLSNILLRVS
;
A
#
# COMPACT_ATOMS: atom_id res chain seq x y z
N MET A 1 -68.37 15.86 45.75
CA MET A 1 -66.95 15.69 46.10
C MET A 1 -66.63 14.21 46.16
N LYS A 2 -65.88 13.67 45.19
CA LYS A 2 -65.31 12.32 45.24
C LYS A 2 -63.78 12.49 45.19
N GLN A 3 -63.11 12.00 46.23
CA GLN A 3 -61.66 12.06 46.45
C GLN A 3 -60.91 11.23 45.39
N LEU A 4 -59.87 11.82 44.80
CA LEU A 4 -58.87 11.08 44.03
C LEU A 4 -57.92 10.32 44.98
N PRO A 5 -57.52 9.08 44.66
CA PRO A 5 -56.55 8.34 45.46
C PRO A 5 -55.11 8.81 45.18
N THR A 6 -54.38 9.00 46.27
CA THR A 6 -52.97 9.38 46.36
C THR A 6 -52.06 8.29 45.79
N LEU A 7 -51.49 8.49 44.61
CA LEU A 7 -50.42 7.63 44.07
C LEU A 7 -49.07 8.06 44.67
N LEU A 8 -48.56 7.26 45.61
CA LEU A 8 -47.19 7.34 46.12
C LEU A 8 -46.19 7.09 44.99
N MET A 9 -45.38 8.09 44.69
CA MET A 9 -44.24 8.01 43.78
C MET A 9 -43.18 7.07 44.39
N LYS A 10 -43.06 5.84 43.88
CA LYS A 10 -41.95 4.93 44.22
C LYS A 10 -40.72 5.34 43.40
N SER A 11 -39.72 5.92 44.06
CA SER A 11 -38.39 6.08 43.49
C SER A 11 -37.73 4.71 43.36
N LEU A 12 -37.56 4.21 42.12
CA LEU A 12 -36.69 3.08 41.86
C LEU A 12 -35.24 3.58 41.95
N SER A 13 -34.53 3.16 43.00
CA SER A 13 -33.09 3.31 43.10
C SER A 13 -32.44 2.61 41.90
N VAL A 14 -31.75 3.38 41.06
CA VAL A 14 -30.88 2.82 40.01
C VAL A 14 -29.72 2.14 40.72
N TYR A 15 -29.84 0.82 40.90
CA TYR A 15 -28.68 0.00 41.24
C TYR A 15 -27.66 0.19 40.12
N SER A 16 -26.46 0.63 40.48
CA SER A 16 -25.30 0.64 39.59
C SER A 16 -25.11 -0.78 39.04
N LEU A 17 -25.28 -0.94 37.72
CA LEU A 17 -24.86 -2.15 37.02
C LEU A 17 -23.39 -2.42 37.36
N PRO A 18 -22.99 -3.69 37.64
CA PRO A 18 -21.57 -4.03 37.76
C PRO A 18 -20.84 -3.60 36.48
N PRO A 19 -19.53 -3.29 36.52
CA PRO A 19 -18.80 -2.86 35.33
C PRO A 19 -19.01 -3.91 34.24
N THR A 20 -19.67 -3.50 33.16
CA THR A 20 -19.98 -4.36 32.01
C THR A 20 -18.69 -5.03 31.58
N THR A 21 -18.59 -6.34 31.86
CA THR A 21 -17.45 -7.16 31.47
C THR A 21 -17.36 -7.11 29.95
N SER A 22 -16.17 -6.89 29.40
CA SER A 22 -16.03 -6.77 27.94
C SER A 22 -16.44 -8.08 27.25
N THR A 23 -17.04 -7.97 26.07
CA THR A 23 -17.44 -9.11 25.22
C THR A 23 -16.22 -10.00 24.95
N LEU A 24 -15.05 -9.41 24.62
CA LEU A 24 -13.83 -10.20 24.44
C LEU A 24 -13.36 -10.88 25.72
N GLN A 25 -13.52 -10.25 26.88
CA GLN A 25 -13.12 -10.85 28.14
C GLN A 25 -13.99 -12.07 28.47
N GLN A 26 -15.29 -12.01 28.16
CA GLN A 26 -16.20 -13.15 28.27
C GLN A 26 -15.86 -14.25 27.26
N ILE A 27 -15.60 -13.92 25.99
CA ILE A 27 -15.27 -14.94 24.98
C ILE A 27 -13.91 -15.60 25.31
N ALA A 28 -12.93 -14.82 25.74
CA ALA A 28 -11.60 -15.32 26.10
C ALA A 28 -11.63 -16.25 27.32
N SER A 29 -12.55 -16.06 28.28
CA SER A 29 -12.66 -16.95 29.45
C SER A 29 -13.16 -18.36 29.10
N HIS A 30 -13.80 -18.53 27.94
CA HIS A 30 -14.26 -19.83 27.44
C HIS A 30 -13.20 -20.56 26.60
N GLN A 31 -12.03 -19.94 26.36
CA GLN A 31 -10.94 -20.58 25.61
C GLN A 31 -10.17 -21.59 26.49
N PRO A 32 -10.02 -22.86 26.08
CA PRO A 32 -9.46 -23.92 26.92
C PRO A 32 -8.03 -23.66 27.43
N LYS A 33 -7.23 -22.89 26.69
CA LYS A 33 -5.83 -22.57 27.01
C LYS A 33 -5.66 -21.19 27.69
N GLY A 34 -6.74 -20.44 27.88
CA GLY A 34 -6.68 -19.01 28.19
C GLY A 34 -6.07 -18.20 27.03
N VAL A 35 -6.24 -16.88 27.08
CA VAL A 35 -5.68 -15.95 26.08
C VAL A 35 -4.78 -14.95 26.78
N ALA A 36 -3.53 -14.87 26.35
CA ALA A 36 -2.59 -13.90 26.91
C ALA A 36 -3.03 -12.46 26.57
N LYS A 37 -2.64 -11.51 27.41
CA LYS A 37 -3.02 -10.10 27.32
C LYS A 37 -1.77 -9.23 27.19
N VAL A 38 -1.75 -8.36 26.18
CA VAL A 38 -0.76 -7.32 26.00
C VAL A 38 -1.35 -6.02 26.53
N VAL A 39 -0.78 -5.51 27.62
CA VAL A 39 -1.25 -4.30 28.32
C VAL A 39 -0.48 -3.10 27.79
N LEU A 40 -1.21 -2.08 27.37
CA LEU A 40 -0.65 -0.85 26.80
C LEU A 40 -0.25 0.15 27.89
N LYS A 41 0.78 0.95 27.60
CA LYS A 41 1.19 2.08 28.43
C LYS A 41 0.07 3.12 28.55
N LYS A 42 -0.01 3.77 29.72
CA LYS A 42 -0.93 4.88 29.97
C LYS A 42 -0.77 5.96 28.88
N GLY A 43 -1.88 6.41 28.31
CA GLY A 43 -1.91 7.42 27.25
C GLY A 43 -1.61 6.91 25.83
N LYS A 44 -1.31 5.62 25.64
CA LYS A 44 -1.14 5.01 24.31
C LYS A 44 -2.36 4.26 23.79
N THR A 45 -3.34 3.99 24.66
CA THR A 45 -4.57 3.25 24.33
C THR A 45 -5.39 3.90 23.23
N GLN A 46 -5.55 5.22 23.25
CA GLN A 46 -6.49 5.92 22.37
C GLN A 46 -6.14 5.71 20.88
N LEU A 47 -4.86 5.78 20.53
CA LEU A 47 -4.37 5.54 19.16
C LEU A 47 -4.88 4.23 18.54
N PHE A 48 -4.96 3.17 19.35
CA PHE A 48 -5.38 1.85 18.88
C PHE A 48 -6.89 1.66 18.94
N LYS A 49 -7.57 2.29 19.92
CA LYS A 49 -9.04 2.38 19.92
C LYS A 49 -9.57 3.15 18.71
N ASP A 50 -8.81 4.16 18.28
CA ASP A 50 -9.11 4.95 17.09
C ASP A 50 -8.86 4.16 15.80
N GLY A 51 -8.33 2.93 15.86
CA GLY A 51 -8.27 2.02 14.71
C GLY A 51 -6.87 1.70 14.20
N ASN A 52 -5.79 2.32 14.72
CA ASN A 52 -4.44 1.99 14.25
C ASN A 52 -4.14 0.50 14.49
N PRO A 53 -3.84 -0.30 13.46
CA PRO A 53 -3.78 -1.75 13.61
C PRO A 53 -2.42 -2.26 14.13
N MET A 54 -1.42 -1.39 14.32
CA MET A 54 -0.04 -1.80 14.57
C MET A 54 0.46 -1.35 15.94
N VAL A 55 0.26 -2.20 16.94
CA VAL A 55 0.76 -1.99 18.30
C VAL A 55 2.29 -2.16 18.30
N TYR A 56 3.00 -1.04 18.33
CA TYR A 56 4.45 -1.04 18.37
C TYR A 56 4.98 -1.36 19.79
N SER A 57 6.16 -2.00 19.90
CA SER A 57 6.74 -2.47 21.17
C SER A 57 6.89 -1.35 22.21
N GLY A 58 7.22 -0.13 21.77
CA GLY A 58 7.29 1.05 22.64
C GLY A 58 5.96 1.44 23.31
N ALA A 59 4.82 0.97 22.81
CA ALA A 59 3.49 1.19 23.40
C ALA A 59 3.09 0.13 24.44
N VAL A 60 3.81 -0.98 24.53
CA VAL A 60 3.52 -2.08 25.45
C VAL A 60 4.12 -1.81 26.82
N ASP A 61 3.32 -1.93 27.88
CA ASP A 61 3.74 -1.83 29.27
C ASP A 61 4.18 -3.19 29.81
N ARG A 62 3.30 -4.20 29.71
CA ARG A 62 3.55 -5.56 30.19
C ARG A 62 2.73 -6.59 29.42
N ILE A 63 3.13 -7.84 29.52
CA ILE A 63 2.43 -8.99 28.92
C ILE A 63 2.02 -9.94 30.04
N ILE A 64 0.74 -10.31 30.05
CA ILE A 64 0.13 -11.19 31.06
C ILE A 64 -0.26 -12.51 30.38
N GLY A 65 0.40 -13.59 30.75
CA GLY A 65 0.12 -14.93 30.24
C GLY A 65 1.16 -15.93 30.75
N ARG A 66 0.73 -17.12 31.15
CA ARG A 66 1.62 -18.22 31.55
C ARG A 66 1.20 -19.50 30.83
N PRO A 67 2.03 -20.03 29.90
CA PRO A 67 3.30 -19.48 29.42
C PRO A 67 3.12 -18.13 28.68
N PRO A 68 4.19 -17.32 28.55
CA PRO A 68 4.16 -16.12 27.71
C PRO A 68 3.77 -16.46 26.27
N PRO A 69 3.06 -15.56 25.56
CA PRO A 69 2.67 -15.79 24.17
C PRO A 69 3.91 -15.88 23.27
N LYS A 70 3.81 -16.69 22.23
CA LYS A 70 4.82 -16.86 21.18
C LYS A 70 4.38 -16.14 19.90
N THR A 71 5.32 -15.88 19.00
CA THR A 71 5.00 -15.28 17.69
C THR A 71 3.94 -16.09 16.96
N GLY A 72 2.89 -15.39 16.51
CA GLY A 72 1.71 -15.94 15.86
C GLY A 72 0.57 -16.32 16.81
N ASP A 73 0.73 -16.23 18.12
CA ASP A 73 -0.35 -16.50 19.08
C ASP A 73 -1.40 -15.38 19.08
N ILE A 74 -2.66 -15.76 19.30
CA ILE A 74 -3.76 -14.83 19.52
C ILE A 74 -3.62 -14.24 20.92
N VAL A 75 -3.68 -12.91 21.01
CA VAL A 75 -3.62 -12.17 22.27
C VAL A 75 -4.72 -11.11 22.34
N LEU A 76 -5.16 -10.79 23.54
CA LEU A 76 -5.95 -9.60 23.81
C LEU A 76 -5.02 -8.39 23.90
N VAL A 77 -5.46 -7.26 23.36
CA VAL A 77 -4.83 -5.96 23.61
C VAL A 77 -5.72 -5.22 24.61
N ALA A 78 -5.12 -4.73 25.69
CA ALA A 78 -5.83 -4.09 26.78
C ALA A 78 -5.24 -2.74 27.16
N ASP A 79 -6.07 -1.88 27.73
CA ASP A 79 -5.61 -0.62 28.31
C ASP A 79 -4.88 -0.84 29.66
N GLY A 80 -4.36 0.23 30.25
CA GLY A 80 -3.61 0.16 31.51
C GLY A 80 -4.40 -0.38 32.71
N THR A 81 -5.74 -0.42 32.63
CA THR A 81 -6.64 -1.04 33.62
C THR A 81 -6.94 -2.51 33.31
N GLU A 82 -6.27 -3.06 32.31
CA GLU A 82 -6.44 -4.43 31.80
C GLU A 82 -7.78 -4.73 31.14
N LYS A 83 -8.56 -3.69 30.83
CA LYS A 83 -9.78 -3.80 30.02
C LYS A 83 -9.42 -4.03 28.55
N PRO A 84 -9.91 -5.09 27.89
CA PRO A 84 -9.65 -5.31 26.47
C PRO A 84 -10.17 -4.17 25.61
N ILE A 85 -9.41 -3.85 24.55
CA ILE A 85 -9.77 -2.89 23.51
C ILE A 85 -9.88 -3.55 22.14
N GLY A 86 -9.44 -4.79 22.03
CA GLY A 86 -9.39 -5.58 20.81
C GLY A 86 -8.55 -6.83 21.01
N TRP A 87 -8.42 -7.61 19.93
CA TRP A 87 -7.56 -8.79 19.89
C TRP A 87 -6.71 -8.77 18.63
N GLY A 88 -5.57 -9.46 18.68
CA GLY A 88 -4.63 -9.47 17.58
C GLY A 88 -3.65 -10.63 17.64
N LEU A 89 -2.70 -10.63 16.72
CA LEU A 89 -1.64 -11.63 16.66
C LEU A 89 -0.34 -11.05 17.20
N TYR A 90 0.24 -11.75 18.17
CA TYR A 90 1.46 -11.36 18.84
C TYR A 90 2.70 -11.71 18.02
N ASN A 91 3.71 -10.85 18.08
CA ASN A 91 5.04 -11.10 17.55
C ASN A 91 6.09 -10.62 18.56
N SER A 92 6.91 -11.53 19.08
CA SER A 92 7.92 -11.20 20.10
C SER A 92 9.18 -10.53 19.54
N VAL A 93 9.35 -10.55 18.22
CA VAL A 93 10.58 -10.08 17.54
C VAL A 93 10.35 -8.76 16.82
N SER A 94 9.16 -8.59 16.23
CA SER A 94 8.82 -7.41 15.45
C SER A 94 8.74 -6.14 16.29
N MET A 95 9.08 -5.00 15.67
CA MET A 95 8.74 -3.68 16.22
C MET A 95 7.22 -3.55 16.41
N PHE A 96 6.42 -4.19 15.56
CA PHE A 96 4.96 -4.25 15.67
C PHE A 96 4.55 -5.49 16.46
N CYS A 97 4.69 -5.38 17.78
CA CYS A 97 4.51 -6.47 18.73
C CYS A 97 3.11 -7.10 18.73
N VAL A 98 2.07 -6.35 18.38
CA VAL A 98 0.74 -6.91 18.08
C VAL A 98 0.19 -6.27 16.82
N ARG A 99 -0.28 -7.11 15.88
CA ARG A 99 -1.16 -6.66 14.79
C ARG A 99 -2.61 -6.89 15.21
N LEU A 100 -3.35 -5.82 15.42
CA LEU A 100 -4.76 -5.86 15.78
C LEU A 100 -5.58 -6.44 14.63
N MET A 101 -6.45 -7.38 14.98
CA MET A 101 -7.30 -8.12 14.06
C MET A 101 -8.73 -7.63 14.15
N GLN A 102 -9.30 -7.46 15.36
CA GLN A 102 -10.57 -6.75 15.55
C GLN A 102 -10.55 -5.94 16.84
N LEU A 103 -11.29 -4.83 16.84
CA LEU A 103 -11.55 -4.03 18.05
C LEU A 103 -12.69 -4.64 18.88
N GLU A 104 -12.73 -4.30 20.17
CA GLU A 104 -13.81 -4.71 21.09
C GLU A 104 -15.20 -4.29 20.57
N ASP A 105 -15.32 -3.08 20.01
CA ASP A 105 -16.58 -2.56 19.49
C ASP A 105 -17.04 -3.33 18.24
N GLU A 106 -16.10 -3.75 17.39
CA GLU A 106 -16.40 -4.63 16.24
C GLU A 106 -16.91 -5.99 16.71
N VAL A 107 -16.25 -6.57 17.72
CA VAL A 107 -16.63 -7.87 18.29
C VAL A 107 -17.97 -7.82 19.03
N THR A 108 -18.28 -6.68 19.66
CA THR A 108 -19.57 -6.46 20.31
C THR A 108 -20.69 -6.34 19.28
N SER A 109 -20.39 -5.80 18.11
CA SER A 109 -21.35 -5.70 17.00
C SER A 109 -21.56 -7.05 16.30
N ASP A 110 -20.48 -7.78 16.06
CA ASP A 110 -20.49 -9.14 15.52
C ASP A 110 -19.37 -9.99 16.12
N SER A 111 -19.76 -10.94 16.96
CA SER A 111 -18.83 -11.85 17.64
C SER A 111 -18.47 -13.09 16.82
N SER A 112 -19.00 -13.25 15.61
CA SER A 112 -18.85 -14.46 14.78
C SER A 112 -17.38 -14.83 14.52
N CYS A 113 -16.51 -13.84 14.37
CA CYS A 113 -15.07 -13.99 14.12
C CYS A 113 -14.18 -13.82 15.35
N ALA A 114 -14.76 -13.56 16.54
CA ALA A 114 -13.98 -13.20 17.72
C ALA A 114 -12.97 -14.30 18.08
N LEU A 115 -11.68 -13.93 18.17
CA LEU A 115 -10.57 -14.84 18.46
C LEU A 115 -10.46 -16.03 17.48
N SER A 116 -10.99 -15.90 16.28
CA SER A 116 -10.93 -16.92 15.22
C SER A 116 -10.38 -16.31 13.95
N MET A 117 -9.10 -16.59 13.68
CA MET A 117 -8.45 -16.11 12.45
C MET A 117 -9.08 -16.69 11.19
N GLU A 118 -9.48 -17.97 11.20
CA GLU A 118 -10.10 -18.62 10.03
C GLU A 118 -11.38 -17.91 9.58
N LYS A 119 -12.34 -17.73 10.50
CA LYS A 119 -13.60 -17.04 10.22
C LYS A 119 -13.39 -15.56 9.88
N LEU A 120 -12.43 -14.92 10.57
CA LEU A 120 -12.09 -13.53 10.28
C LEU A 120 -11.53 -13.38 8.87
N LEU A 121 -10.67 -14.30 8.44
CA LEU A 121 -10.06 -14.29 7.12
C LEU A 121 -11.11 -14.50 6.03
N GLU A 122 -12.00 -15.47 6.18
CA GLU A 122 -13.12 -15.68 5.26
C GLU A 122 -13.94 -14.39 5.12
N THR A 123 -14.44 -13.85 6.24
CA THR A 123 -15.27 -12.64 6.26
C THR A 123 -14.54 -11.42 5.69
N ARG A 124 -13.26 -11.21 6.04
CA ARG A 124 -12.50 -10.04 5.61
C ARG A 124 -11.94 -10.16 4.21
N ILE A 125 -11.64 -11.35 3.70
CA ILE A 125 -11.24 -11.55 2.31
C ILE A 125 -12.46 -11.32 1.42
N ASP A 126 -13.61 -11.88 1.77
CA ASP A 126 -14.87 -11.63 1.06
C ASP A 126 -15.22 -10.13 1.08
N ALA A 127 -15.17 -9.51 2.25
CA ALA A 127 -15.34 -8.06 2.37
C ALA A 127 -14.20 -7.26 1.73
N ALA A 128 -13.00 -7.80 1.54
CA ALA A 128 -11.92 -7.13 0.81
C ALA A 128 -12.19 -7.15 -0.69
N VAL A 129 -12.77 -8.24 -1.20
CA VAL A 129 -13.26 -8.35 -2.58
C VAL A 129 -14.44 -7.41 -2.81
N GLU A 130 -15.37 -7.29 -1.86
CA GLU A 130 -16.59 -6.47 -2.00
C GLU A 130 -16.44 -4.99 -1.60
N LEU A 131 -15.69 -4.69 -0.53
CA LEU A 131 -15.65 -3.38 0.16
C LEU A 131 -14.23 -2.86 0.49
N ARG A 132 -13.17 -3.66 0.30
CA ARG A 132 -11.74 -3.35 0.55
C ARG A 132 -11.35 -2.90 1.98
N ARG A 133 -11.72 -3.69 2.99
CA ARG A 133 -11.04 -3.65 4.31
C ARG A 133 -9.62 -4.23 4.22
N ARG A 134 -8.68 -3.69 5.02
CA ARG A 134 -7.25 -4.03 4.97
C ARG A 134 -6.86 -5.03 6.07
N LEU A 135 -6.13 -6.08 5.70
CA LEU A 135 -5.46 -6.98 6.63
C LEU A 135 -3.98 -6.61 6.71
N SER A 136 -3.52 -6.18 7.89
CA SER A 136 -2.14 -5.71 8.07
C SER A 136 -1.11 -6.79 7.75
N GLY A 137 -0.27 -6.56 6.75
CA GLY A 137 0.78 -7.48 6.33
C GLY A 137 0.42 -8.40 5.16
N LEU A 138 -0.85 -8.39 4.71
CA LEU A 138 -1.36 -9.15 3.58
C LEU A 138 -1.78 -8.20 2.45
N ILE A 139 -1.22 -8.41 1.25
CA ILE A 139 -1.62 -7.72 0.01
C ILE A 139 -2.00 -8.79 -1.00
N ILE A 140 -3.12 -8.59 -1.70
CA ILE A 140 -3.58 -9.48 -2.78
C ILE A 140 -3.86 -8.60 -3.99
N ASP A 141 -3.00 -8.70 -5.00
CA ASP A 141 -3.23 -8.10 -6.32
C ASP A 141 -3.84 -9.14 -7.25
N VAL A 142 -4.89 -8.78 -7.97
CA VAL A 142 -5.55 -9.69 -8.93
C VAL A 142 -5.25 -9.24 -10.35
N PHE A 143 -4.66 -10.14 -11.14
CA PHE A 143 -4.28 -9.92 -12.52
C PHE A 143 -4.91 -10.99 -13.41
N GLY A 144 -6.06 -10.67 -14.00
CA GLY A 144 -6.87 -11.65 -14.73
C GLY A 144 -7.38 -12.73 -13.78
N ASP A 145 -7.01 -13.98 -14.02
CA ASP A 145 -7.35 -15.13 -13.18
C ASP A 145 -6.24 -15.51 -12.18
N VAL A 146 -5.23 -14.65 -12.02
CA VAL A 146 -4.11 -14.86 -11.10
C VAL A 146 -4.21 -13.93 -9.89
N ALA A 147 -4.21 -14.49 -8.67
CA ALA A 147 -4.02 -13.74 -7.44
C ALA A 147 -2.54 -13.77 -7.03
N VAL A 148 -1.89 -12.60 -7.01
CA VAL A 148 -0.54 -12.42 -6.49
C VAL A 148 -0.61 -11.96 -5.04
N VAL A 149 -0.22 -12.84 -4.12
CA VAL A 149 -0.27 -12.59 -2.69
C VAL A 149 1.11 -12.15 -2.22
N ALA A 150 1.22 -10.91 -1.74
CA ALA A 150 2.41 -10.41 -1.08
C ALA A 150 2.25 -10.48 0.44
N SER A 151 3.14 -11.26 1.07
CA SER A 151 3.17 -11.47 2.51
C SER A 151 4.32 -10.69 3.14
N SER A 152 4.03 -9.96 4.22
CA SER A 152 4.98 -9.10 4.93
C SER A 152 4.87 -9.18 6.45
N ALA A 153 4.15 -10.19 6.97
CA ALA A 153 4.03 -10.45 8.39
C ALA A 153 4.03 -11.95 8.68
N ALA A 154 4.63 -12.35 9.79
CA ALA A 154 4.78 -13.73 10.22
C ALA A 154 3.45 -14.47 10.33
N TRP A 155 2.38 -13.77 10.72
CA TRP A 155 1.06 -14.38 10.79
C TRP A 155 0.50 -14.77 9.42
N VAL A 156 0.80 -14.00 8.38
CA VAL A 156 0.34 -14.30 7.02
C VAL A 156 0.95 -15.60 6.53
N GLU A 157 2.22 -15.83 6.87
CA GLU A 157 2.91 -17.10 6.60
C GLU A 157 2.37 -18.25 7.45
N LYS A 158 2.03 -17.99 8.72
CA LYS A 158 1.41 -18.99 9.61
C LYS A 158 0.06 -19.48 9.07
N TYR A 159 -0.78 -18.57 8.56
CA TYR A 159 -2.13 -18.86 8.07
C TYR A 159 -2.20 -18.98 6.54
N LYS A 160 -1.08 -19.33 5.90
CA LYS A 160 -0.97 -19.36 4.44
C LYS A 160 -1.99 -20.31 3.80
N SER A 161 -2.16 -21.51 4.33
CA SER A 161 -3.04 -22.55 3.77
C SER A 161 -4.51 -22.09 3.79
N GLU A 162 -4.93 -21.44 4.86
CA GLU A 162 -6.27 -20.91 5.07
C GLU A 162 -6.54 -19.71 4.16
N ILE A 163 -5.55 -18.82 4.01
CA ILE A 163 -5.62 -17.69 3.07
C ILE A 163 -5.74 -18.20 1.64
N GLU A 164 -4.92 -19.17 1.23
CA GLU A 164 -5.02 -19.78 -0.09
C GLU A 164 -6.38 -20.47 -0.31
N ALA A 165 -6.91 -21.16 0.70
CA ALA A 165 -8.23 -21.78 0.63
C ALA A 165 -9.34 -20.75 0.43
N CYS A 166 -9.29 -19.61 1.14
CA CYS A 166 -10.24 -18.51 0.94
C CYS A 166 -10.14 -17.93 -0.47
N ILE A 167 -8.93 -17.67 -0.96
CA ILE A 167 -8.73 -17.14 -2.32
C ILE A 167 -9.25 -18.12 -3.39
N ARG A 168 -9.05 -19.43 -3.21
CA ARG A 168 -9.55 -20.46 -4.15
C ARG A 168 -11.07 -20.54 -4.22
N LYS A 169 -11.82 -20.01 -3.24
CA LYS A 169 -13.29 -19.92 -3.30
C LYS A 169 -13.78 -18.84 -4.28
N ILE A 170 -12.90 -17.94 -4.73
CA ILE A 170 -13.24 -16.88 -5.67
C ILE A 170 -13.30 -17.46 -7.09
N ASN A 171 -14.51 -17.55 -7.64
CA ASN A 171 -14.81 -18.31 -8.88
C ASN A 171 -13.98 -17.97 -10.12
N TYR A 172 -13.37 -16.78 -10.20
CA TYR A 172 -12.57 -16.35 -11.35
C TYR A 172 -11.04 -16.43 -11.12
N ILE A 173 -10.59 -16.91 -9.96
CA ILE A 173 -9.17 -17.07 -9.64
C ILE A 173 -8.76 -18.53 -9.85
N ASN A 174 -7.94 -18.78 -10.88
CA ASN A 174 -7.42 -20.10 -11.22
C ASN A 174 -6.03 -20.35 -10.62
N HIS A 175 -5.26 -19.28 -10.39
CA HIS A 175 -3.87 -19.37 -9.99
C HIS A 175 -3.57 -18.47 -8.79
N ILE A 176 -2.74 -18.97 -7.87
CA ILE A 176 -2.23 -18.20 -6.74
C ILE A 176 -0.70 -18.17 -6.84
N ASN A 177 -0.14 -16.96 -6.84
CA ASN A 177 1.29 -16.74 -6.77
C ASN A 177 1.66 -16.09 -5.42
N TRP A 178 2.34 -16.85 -4.56
CA TRP A 178 2.75 -16.38 -3.24
C TRP A 178 4.14 -15.74 -3.29
N ARG A 179 4.24 -14.45 -2.96
CA ARG A 179 5.46 -13.64 -3.00
C ARG A 179 5.82 -13.11 -1.61
N PRO A 180 6.62 -13.83 -0.82
CA PRO A 180 7.03 -13.39 0.50
C PRO A 180 8.00 -12.19 0.40
N SER A 181 7.75 -11.15 1.18
CA SER A 181 8.64 -9.99 1.33
C SER A 181 9.77 -10.34 2.29
N VAL A 182 10.74 -11.11 1.79
CA VAL A 182 11.82 -11.75 2.54
C VAL A 182 12.46 -10.83 3.59
N ASP A 183 12.86 -9.61 3.23
CA ASP A 183 13.57 -8.74 4.16
C ASP A 183 12.67 -8.21 5.28
N ILE A 184 11.40 -7.89 4.97
CA ILE A 184 10.41 -7.49 5.98
C ILE A 184 10.07 -8.67 6.90
N LEU A 185 9.97 -9.88 6.35
CA LEU A 185 9.68 -11.09 7.12
C LEU A 185 10.83 -11.46 8.06
N LYS A 186 12.08 -11.20 7.69
CA LYS A 186 13.23 -11.34 8.62
C LYS A 186 13.11 -10.38 9.81
N GLU A 187 12.72 -9.13 9.55
CA GLU A 187 12.45 -8.14 10.62
C GLU A 187 11.27 -8.58 11.51
N ASP A 188 10.31 -9.30 10.94
CA ASP A 188 9.18 -9.92 11.66
C ASP A 188 9.55 -11.28 12.30
N GLY A 189 10.82 -11.69 12.27
CA GLY A 189 11.34 -12.89 12.95
C GLY A 189 11.12 -14.23 12.22
N VAL A 190 10.82 -14.20 10.92
CA VAL A 190 10.58 -15.41 10.12
C VAL A 190 11.89 -15.96 9.53
N ASN A 191 12.13 -17.27 9.71
CA ASN A 191 13.27 -17.96 9.10
C ASN A 191 13.02 -18.23 7.61
N VAL A 192 13.65 -17.44 6.75
CA VAL A 192 13.45 -17.49 5.29
C VAL A 192 14.26 -18.61 4.61
N SER A 193 15.18 -19.24 5.33
CA SER A 193 15.94 -20.41 4.84
C SER A 193 15.03 -21.57 4.41
N ASP A 194 13.87 -21.71 5.06
CA ASP A 194 12.90 -22.78 4.77
C ASP A 194 11.96 -22.43 3.62
N MET A 195 11.80 -21.14 3.30
CA MET A 195 10.87 -20.67 2.25
C MET A 195 11.35 -20.95 0.82
N LYS A 196 12.67 -21.01 0.61
CA LYS A 196 13.26 -21.30 -0.72
C LYS A 196 12.96 -22.71 -1.23
N LYS A 197 12.53 -23.65 -0.36
CA LYS A 197 12.32 -25.05 -0.72
C LYS A 197 10.91 -25.38 -1.23
N MET A 198 9.95 -24.44 -1.20
CA MET A 198 8.51 -24.72 -1.36
C MET A 198 7.85 -24.09 -2.60
N HIS A 199 8.59 -23.90 -3.70
CA HIS A 199 8.06 -23.24 -4.90
C HIS A 199 8.10 -24.15 -6.13
N SER A 200 7.16 -25.10 -6.21
CA SER A 200 6.66 -25.58 -7.49
C SER A 200 5.32 -24.88 -7.76
N SER A 201 5.35 -23.63 -8.20
CA SER A 201 4.11 -22.96 -8.62
C SER A 201 3.72 -23.46 -10.01
N THR A 202 2.51 -23.98 -10.16
CA THR A 202 1.84 -24.20 -11.46
C THR A 202 1.37 -22.88 -12.11
N CYS A 203 1.74 -21.73 -11.51
CA CYS A 203 1.35 -20.42 -11.96
C CYS A 203 2.10 -20.04 -13.25
N PRO A 204 1.42 -19.49 -14.26
CA PRO A 204 2.08 -19.03 -15.47
C PRO A 204 3.10 -17.93 -15.14
N GLU A 205 4.25 -17.92 -15.83
CA GLU A 205 5.29 -16.90 -15.57
C GLU A 205 4.88 -15.50 -16.02
N ARG A 206 3.95 -15.44 -16.97
CA ARG A 206 3.38 -14.22 -17.53
C ARG A 206 1.86 -14.32 -17.58
N THR A 207 1.19 -13.21 -17.39
CA THR A 207 -0.25 -13.08 -17.67
C THR A 207 -0.50 -11.75 -18.38
N LYS A 208 -1.73 -11.56 -18.87
CA LYS A 208 -2.16 -10.33 -19.52
C LYS A 208 -3.28 -9.70 -18.73
N ILE A 209 -3.24 -8.37 -18.61
CA ILE A 209 -4.30 -7.60 -17.96
C ILE A 209 -4.79 -6.49 -18.89
N LEU A 210 -6.05 -6.11 -18.75
CA LEU A 210 -6.64 -4.96 -19.44
C LEU A 210 -6.82 -3.83 -18.43
N GLU A 211 -6.15 -2.70 -18.64
CA GLU A 211 -6.31 -1.49 -17.84
C GLU A 211 -6.51 -0.29 -18.77
N ASN A 212 -7.55 0.51 -18.57
CA ASN A 212 -7.84 1.71 -19.37
C ASN A 212 -7.90 1.45 -20.89
N GLY A 213 -8.32 0.25 -21.31
CA GLY A 213 -8.36 -0.14 -22.72
C GLY A 213 -6.99 -0.48 -23.32
N ILE A 214 -5.96 -0.67 -22.49
CA ILE A 214 -4.60 -1.09 -22.88
C ILE A 214 -4.34 -2.47 -22.29
N VAL A 215 -3.85 -3.38 -23.13
CA VAL A 215 -3.44 -4.73 -22.72
C VAL A 215 -1.99 -4.71 -22.29
N TYR A 216 -1.69 -5.18 -21.09
CA TYR A 216 -0.33 -5.30 -20.56
C TYR A 216 0.03 -6.77 -20.38
N ALA A 217 1.13 -7.19 -20.99
CA ALA A 217 1.89 -8.34 -20.53
C ALA A 217 2.57 -8.00 -19.20
N ILE A 218 2.33 -8.82 -18.19
CA ILE A 218 2.95 -8.71 -16.88
C ILE A 218 3.81 -9.94 -16.62
N SER A 219 4.97 -9.72 -16.00
CA SER A 219 5.81 -10.81 -15.49
C SER A 219 5.58 -10.94 -14.00
N LEU A 220 5.15 -12.12 -13.55
CA LEU A 220 4.92 -12.36 -12.13
C LEU A 220 6.22 -12.46 -11.32
N LYS A 221 7.37 -12.55 -12.01
CA LYS A 221 8.73 -12.43 -11.44
C LYS A 221 9.23 -10.98 -11.39
N GLY A 222 8.47 -10.02 -11.95
CA GLY A 222 8.83 -8.60 -12.04
C GLY A 222 8.84 -7.85 -10.69
N GLN A 223 9.18 -6.57 -10.73
CA GLN A 223 9.18 -5.71 -9.53
C GLN A 223 7.78 -5.62 -8.90
N LYS A 224 7.72 -5.30 -7.59
CA LYS A 224 6.49 -5.32 -6.77
C LYS A 224 5.82 -6.70 -6.85
N THR A 225 4.58 -6.77 -7.31
CA THR A 225 3.80 -8.00 -7.57
C THR A 225 3.82 -8.40 -9.05
N GLY A 226 4.52 -7.63 -9.89
CA GLY A 226 4.61 -7.83 -11.35
C GLY A 226 4.10 -6.63 -12.14
N PHE A 227 3.31 -5.74 -11.52
CA PHE A 227 2.77 -4.53 -12.14
C PHE A 227 2.46 -3.46 -11.08
N TYR A 228 2.56 -2.17 -11.45
CA TYR A 228 2.27 -1.04 -10.57
C TYR A 228 0.81 -0.61 -10.70
N ALA A 229 -0.10 -1.35 -10.04
CA ALA A 229 -1.54 -1.06 -10.04
C ALA A 229 -1.89 0.28 -9.35
N ASP A 230 -1.03 0.76 -8.45
CA ASP A 230 -1.16 2.01 -7.71
C ASP A 230 -1.10 3.28 -8.59
N GLN A 231 -0.57 3.17 -9.80
CA GLN A 231 -0.45 4.28 -10.75
C GLN A 231 -1.58 4.34 -11.78
N ARG A 232 -2.61 3.48 -11.70
CA ARG A 232 -3.68 3.35 -12.72
C ARG A 232 -4.33 4.68 -13.11
N GLU A 233 -4.81 5.45 -12.13
CA GLU A 233 -5.51 6.71 -12.39
C GLU A 233 -4.54 7.82 -12.83
N ASN A 234 -3.28 7.73 -12.41
CA ASN A 234 -2.24 8.66 -12.87
C ASN A 234 -1.88 8.38 -14.34
N ARG A 235 -1.79 7.10 -14.74
CA ARG A 235 -1.64 6.69 -16.13
C ARG A 235 -2.82 7.15 -16.99
N GLN A 236 -4.04 6.91 -16.52
CA GLN A 236 -5.25 7.36 -17.21
C GLN A 236 -5.26 8.88 -17.39
N PHE A 237 -4.82 9.63 -16.38
CA PHE A 237 -4.74 11.08 -16.44
C PHE A 237 -3.77 11.56 -17.53
N ILE A 238 -2.60 10.94 -17.66
CA ILE A 238 -1.64 11.24 -18.74
C ILE A 238 -2.30 11.09 -20.11
N SER A 239 -3.10 10.05 -20.31
CA SER A 239 -3.84 9.86 -21.58
C SER A 239 -4.72 11.07 -21.93
N LYS A 240 -5.35 11.71 -20.95
CA LYS A 240 -6.26 12.86 -21.15
C LYS A 240 -5.56 14.15 -21.57
N ILE A 241 -4.25 14.26 -21.36
CA ILE A 241 -3.49 15.50 -21.60
C ILE A 241 -2.43 15.34 -22.69
N SER A 242 -2.33 14.16 -23.31
CA SER A 242 -1.24 13.82 -24.22
C SER A 242 -1.53 14.10 -25.70
N ASP A 243 -2.75 14.51 -26.07
CA ASP A 243 -3.13 14.70 -27.48
C ASP A 243 -2.21 15.72 -28.18
N GLY A 244 -1.58 15.29 -29.28
CA GLY A 244 -0.63 16.10 -30.06
C GLY A 244 0.72 16.40 -29.38
N GLN A 245 0.98 15.86 -28.18
CA GLN A 245 2.17 16.22 -27.39
C GLN A 245 3.39 15.32 -27.68
N LYS A 246 4.60 15.89 -27.57
CA LYS A 246 5.85 15.14 -27.47
C LYS A 246 6.07 14.75 -26.01
N VAL A 247 6.13 13.45 -25.69
CA VAL A 247 6.17 12.96 -24.30
C VAL A 247 7.48 12.22 -23.98
N LEU A 248 8.08 12.53 -22.84
CA LEU A 248 9.23 11.82 -22.27
C LEU A 248 8.80 11.10 -20.99
N ASP A 249 9.04 9.79 -20.91
CA ASP A 249 8.72 8.93 -19.78
C ASP A 249 10.00 8.37 -19.15
N LEU A 250 10.45 8.96 -18.05
CA LEU A 250 11.67 8.60 -17.34
C LEU A 250 11.39 7.56 -16.26
N CYS A 251 12.18 6.49 -16.25
CA CYS A 251 11.95 5.29 -15.43
C CYS A 251 10.64 4.58 -15.84
N CYS A 252 10.45 4.43 -17.16
CA CYS A 252 9.18 4.00 -17.76
C CYS A 252 8.79 2.54 -17.46
N TYR A 253 9.71 1.71 -16.94
CA TYR A 253 9.52 0.30 -16.68
C TYR A 253 8.95 -0.45 -17.91
N SER A 254 7.76 -1.04 -17.80
CA SER A 254 7.06 -1.76 -18.88
C SER A 254 6.20 -0.84 -19.77
N GLY A 255 6.48 0.47 -19.77
CA GLY A 255 5.85 1.46 -20.64
C GLY A 255 4.48 1.94 -20.17
N GLY A 256 4.14 1.82 -18.89
CA GLY A 256 2.81 2.12 -18.37
C GLY A 256 2.29 3.51 -18.77
N PHE A 257 3.04 4.56 -18.45
CA PHE A 257 2.69 5.92 -18.83
C PHE A 257 2.85 6.15 -20.34
N SER A 258 3.93 5.65 -20.93
CA SER A 258 4.20 5.75 -22.36
C SER A 258 3.04 5.25 -23.23
N LEU A 259 2.48 4.08 -22.92
CA LEU A 259 1.36 3.49 -23.65
C LEU A 259 0.06 4.30 -23.48
N ASN A 260 -0.17 4.85 -22.28
CA ASN A 260 -1.33 5.73 -22.03
C ASN A 260 -1.21 7.05 -22.79
N ALA A 261 0.01 7.60 -22.89
CA ALA A 261 0.27 8.81 -23.66
C ALA A 261 -0.03 8.58 -25.15
N VAL A 262 0.48 7.50 -25.76
CA VAL A 262 0.18 7.15 -27.16
C VAL A 262 -1.32 6.95 -27.36
N ARG A 263 -1.98 6.18 -26.47
CA ARG A 263 -3.43 5.91 -26.53
C ARG A 263 -4.26 7.20 -26.42
N GLY A 264 -3.71 8.20 -25.75
CA GLY A 264 -4.26 9.54 -25.57
C GLY A 264 -3.95 10.54 -26.68
N GLY A 265 -3.27 10.12 -27.75
CA GLY A 265 -2.99 10.96 -28.92
C GLY A 265 -1.59 11.58 -28.98
N ALA A 266 -0.65 11.18 -28.12
CA ALA A 266 0.73 11.71 -28.18
C ALA A 266 1.35 11.60 -29.57
N LEU A 267 1.97 12.68 -30.04
CA LEU A 267 2.64 12.72 -31.35
C LEU A 267 3.79 11.71 -31.40
N ASN A 268 4.63 11.73 -30.38
CA ASN A 268 5.63 10.69 -30.13
C ASN A 268 5.92 10.57 -28.63
N VAL A 269 6.44 9.40 -28.26
CA VAL A 269 6.81 9.06 -26.89
C VAL A 269 8.22 8.46 -26.86
N THR A 270 9.04 8.94 -25.92
CA THR A 270 10.34 8.35 -25.61
C THR A 270 10.31 7.84 -24.18
N GLY A 271 10.47 6.53 -23.99
CA GLY A 271 10.59 5.89 -22.68
C GLY A 271 12.03 5.52 -22.36
N ILE A 272 12.49 5.86 -21.16
CA ILE A 272 13.85 5.59 -20.68
C ILE A 272 13.79 4.66 -19.48
N ASP A 273 14.54 3.56 -19.49
CA ASP A 273 14.72 2.69 -18.32
C ASP A 273 16.08 1.97 -18.36
N THR A 274 16.64 1.63 -17.21
CA THR A 274 17.91 0.88 -17.14
C THR A 274 17.71 -0.63 -17.30
N SER A 275 16.49 -1.12 -17.01
CA SER A 275 16.12 -2.53 -17.00
C SER A 275 15.75 -3.03 -18.39
N LEU A 276 16.68 -3.75 -19.03
CA LEU A 276 16.41 -4.41 -20.31
C LEU A 276 15.17 -5.33 -20.25
N PRO A 277 14.96 -6.18 -19.22
CA PRO A 277 13.74 -7.00 -19.13
C PRO A 277 12.45 -6.17 -19.09
N ALA A 278 12.48 -4.98 -18.48
CA ALA A 278 11.32 -4.08 -18.45
C ALA A 278 11.05 -3.47 -19.83
N LEU A 279 12.10 -3.04 -20.54
CA LEU A 279 11.98 -2.51 -21.89
C LEU A 279 11.52 -3.56 -22.90
N GLU A 280 11.93 -4.82 -22.77
CA GLU A 280 11.40 -5.91 -23.60
C GLU A 280 9.91 -6.15 -23.34
N LEU A 281 9.45 -6.06 -22.09
CA LEU A 281 8.01 -6.06 -21.78
C LEU A 281 7.30 -4.83 -22.38
N ALA A 282 7.93 -3.66 -22.34
CA ALA A 282 7.37 -2.43 -22.91
C ALA A 282 7.18 -2.56 -24.44
N LYS A 283 8.17 -3.13 -25.14
CA LYS A 283 8.07 -3.44 -26.58
C LYS A 283 6.99 -4.49 -26.88
N GLU A 284 6.90 -5.53 -26.07
CA GLU A 284 5.81 -6.52 -26.18
C GLU A 284 4.44 -5.83 -26.05
N ASN A 285 4.29 -4.92 -25.09
CA ASN A 285 3.05 -4.17 -24.89
C ASN A 285 2.71 -3.25 -26.08
N VAL A 286 3.70 -2.67 -26.76
CA VAL A 286 3.46 -1.90 -28.00
C VAL A 286 2.83 -2.79 -29.06
N ILE A 287 3.38 -4.00 -29.26
CA ILE A 287 2.87 -4.98 -30.23
C ILE A 287 1.46 -5.44 -29.83
N LEU A 288 1.24 -5.76 -28.55
CA LEU A 288 -0.06 -6.23 -28.04
C LEU A 288 -1.20 -5.23 -28.25
N ASN A 289 -0.90 -3.94 -28.32
CA ASN A 289 -1.88 -2.88 -28.50
C ASN A 289 -1.93 -2.35 -29.94
N ASN A 290 -1.25 -3.00 -30.89
CA ASN A 290 -1.15 -2.57 -32.29
C ASN A 290 -0.74 -1.09 -32.42
N ILE A 291 0.17 -0.64 -31.55
CA ILE A 291 0.68 0.73 -31.60
C ILE A 291 1.76 0.81 -32.67
N ASP A 292 1.69 1.85 -33.51
CA ASP A 292 2.72 2.17 -34.49
C ASP A 292 4.09 2.36 -33.79
N PRO A 293 5.10 1.52 -34.11
CA PRO A 293 6.45 1.66 -33.55
C PRO A 293 7.10 3.01 -33.86
N GLY A 294 6.67 3.73 -34.90
CA GLY A 294 7.13 5.08 -35.21
C GLY A 294 6.70 6.14 -34.18
N ARG A 295 5.67 5.86 -33.37
CA ARG A 295 5.13 6.79 -32.36
C ARG A 295 5.73 6.59 -30.97
N ILE A 296 6.45 5.51 -30.73
CA ILE A 296 6.96 5.18 -29.40
C ILE A 296 8.31 4.48 -29.48
N SER A 297 9.28 4.99 -28.72
CA SER A 297 10.64 4.46 -28.65
C SER A 297 11.04 4.20 -27.21
N PHE A 298 11.83 3.15 -26.99
CA PHE A 298 12.36 2.78 -25.68
C PHE A 298 13.87 2.69 -25.73
N LEU A 299 14.54 3.42 -24.84
CA LEU A 299 16.00 3.47 -24.77
C LEU A 299 16.49 2.95 -23.42
N ARG A 300 17.52 2.08 -23.49
CA ARG A 300 18.18 1.55 -22.30
C ARG A 300 19.27 2.50 -21.84
N GLU A 301 18.95 3.37 -20.90
CA GLU A 301 19.88 4.39 -20.40
C GLU A 301 19.55 4.78 -18.96
N ASP A 302 20.53 5.31 -18.23
CA ASP A 302 20.26 5.98 -16.96
C ASP A 302 19.49 7.29 -17.22
N ALA A 303 18.44 7.54 -16.44
CA ALA A 303 17.60 8.72 -16.65
C ALA A 303 18.37 10.04 -16.50
N THR A 304 19.35 10.12 -15.59
CA THR A 304 20.15 11.33 -15.39
C THR A 304 21.10 11.56 -16.55
N GLU A 305 21.76 10.51 -17.03
CA GLU A 305 22.67 10.59 -18.17
C GLU A 305 21.94 10.92 -19.48
N PHE A 306 20.80 10.27 -19.74
CA PHE A 306 19.93 10.61 -20.86
C PHE A 306 19.54 12.09 -20.81
N MET A 307 19.08 12.58 -19.66
CA MET A 307 18.64 13.97 -19.53
C MET A 307 19.78 14.97 -19.79
N LYS A 308 20.99 14.69 -19.29
CA LYS A 308 22.17 15.54 -19.57
C LYS A 308 22.51 15.53 -21.07
N GLY A 309 22.49 14.36 -21.70
CA GLY A 309 22.73 14.22 -23.13
C GLY A 309 21.70 14.96 -23.98
N ALA A 310 20.42 14.88 -23.60
CA ALA A 310 19.32 15.61 -24.25
C ALA A 310 19.47 17.13 -24.10
N LEU A 311 19.88 17.61 -22.92
CA LEU A 311 20.16 19.04 -22.70
C LEU A 311 21.31 19.55 -23.59
N LEU A 312 22.37 18.77 -23.79
CA LEU A 312 23.47 19.13 -24.69
C LEU A 312 23.04 19.21 -26.16
N LYS A 313 21.97 18.49 -26.53
CA LYS A 313 21.38 18.49 -27.87
C LYS A 313 20.26 19.52 -28.05
N ASP A 314 20.01 20.35 -27.02
CA ASP A 314 18.88 21.30 -26.98
C ASP A 314 17.51 20.63 -27.22
N GLU A 315 17.37 19.37 -26.78
CA GLU A 315 16.11 18.66 -26.88
C GLU A 315 15.13 19.08 -25.78
N SER A 316 13.85 19.13 -26.12
CA SER A 316 12.78 19.42 -25.18
C SER A 316 11.50 18.64 -25.52
N TRP A 317 10.64 18.49 -24.51
CA TRP A 317 9.36 17.79 -24.57
C TRP A 317 8.23 18.64 -24.01
N ASP A 318 7.02 18.42 -24.51
CA ASP A 318 5.83 19.12 -24.05
C ASP A 318 5.35 18.56 -22.71
N ILE A 319 5.50 17.24 -22.52
CA ILE A 319 5.22 16.54 -21.26
C ILE A 319 6.44 15.71 -20.87
N VAL A 320 6.91 15.89 -19.64
CA VAL A 320 7.93 15.03 -19.01
C VAL A 320 7.29 14.31 -17.83
N ILE A 321 7.52 13.01 -17.73
CA ILE A 321 7.04 12.13 -16.67
C ILE A 321 8.25 11.56 -15.96
N ILE A 322 8.22 11.54 -14.63
CA ILE A 322 9.28 10.98 -13.82
C ILE A 322 8.73 10.16 -12.66
N ASP A 323 8.94 8.85 -12.72
CA ASP A 323 8.53 7.89 -11.68
C ASP A 323 9.73 7.07 -11.18
N PRO A 324 10.63 7.68 -10.39
CA PRO A 324 11.86 7.03 -9.96
C PRO A 324 11.57 5.93 -8.93
N PRO A 325 12.49 4.95 -8.78
CA PRO A 325 12.41 3.98 -7.69
C PRO A 325 12.44 4.68 -6.31
N LYS A 326 12.14 3.94 -5.24
CA LYS A 326 12.11 4.46 -3.87
C LYS A 326 13.49 4.99 -3.43
N LEU A 327 13.74 6.29 -3.60
CA LEU A 327 15.00 6.92 -3.18
C LEU A 327 15.10 7.13 -1.66
N ALA A 328 13.97 7.21 -0.95
CA ALA A 328 13.90 7.45 0.50
C ALA A 328 13.04 6.38 1.20
N PRO A 329 13.53 5.13 1.33
CA PRO A 329 12.73 4.05 1.93
C PRO A 329 12.44 4.29 3.43
N THR A 330 13.27 5.05 4.14
CA THR A 330 13.11 5.35 5.57
C THR A 330 13.27 6.84 5.87
N LYS A 331 12.73 7.29 7.02
CA LYS A 331 12.91 8.67 7.50
C LYS A 331 14.38 9.06 7.69
N LYS A 332 15.26 8.10 8.03
CA LYS A 332 16.71 8.34 8.19
C LYS A 332 17.38 8.71 6.86
N VAL A 333 16.95 8.10 5.76
CA VAL A 333 17.52 8.33 4.41
C VAL A 333 16.94 9.59 3.74
N LEU A 334 15.79 10.08 4.22
CA LEU A 334 15.04 11.19 3.63
C LEU A 334 15.89 12.44 3.36
N HIS A 335 16.76 12.83 4.30
CA HIS A 335 17.57 14.04 4.16
C HIS A 335 18.56 13.93 3.00
N GLY A 336 19.27 12.80 2.89
CA GLY A 336 20.20 12.53 1.78
C GLY A 336 19.48 12.38 0.44
N ALA A 337 18.33 11.70 0.43
CA ALA A 337 17.52 11.50 -0.77
C ALA A 337 16.89 12.78 -1.33
N SER A 338 16.66 13.78 -0.49
CA SER A 338 16.08 15.07 -0.91
C SER A 338 16.95 15.77 -1.97
N GLY A 339 18.28 15.67 -1.85
CA GLY A 339 19.20 16.21 -2.86
C GLY A 339 19.09 15.51 -4.21
N MET A 340 18.93 14.17 -4.21
CA MET A 340 18.75 13.38 -5.42
C MET A 340 17.43 13.71 -6.12
N TYR A 341 16.31 13.74 -5.38
CA TYR A 341 15.01 14.17 -5.94
C TYR A 341 15.10 15.59 -6.52
N ARG A 342 15.77 16.51 -5.82
CA ARG A 342 15.93 17.89 -6.28
C ARG A 342 16.72 17.98 -7.59
N ASN A 343 17.84 17.27 -7.68
CA ASN A 343 18.66 17.24 -8.89
C ASN A 343 17.89 16.65 -10.08
N LEU A 344 17.27 15.50 -9.85
CA LEU A 344 16.52 14.77 -10.87
C LEU A 344 15.36 15.62 -11.44
N ASN A 345 14.58 16.25 -10.56
CA ASN A 345 13.49 17.13 -10.97
C ASN A 345 13.99 18.42 -11.65
N SER A 346 15.17 18.94 -11.26
CA SER A 346 15.75 20.12 -11.91
C SER A 346 16.09 19.83 -13.39
N LEU A 347 16.68 18.67 -13.67
CA LEU A 347 16.98 18.26 -15.06
C LEU A 347 15.68 18.07 -15.86
N ALA A 348 14.68 17.41 -15.28
CA ALA A 348 13.38 17.21 -15.93
C ALA A 348 12.68 18.55 -16.26
N MET A 349 12.75 19.54 -15.35
CA MET A 349 12.23 20.88 -15.58
C MET A 349 12.97 21.65 -16.66
N GLN A 350 14.28 21.40 -16.86
CA GLN A 350 15.03 22.03 -17.94
C GLN A 350 14.62 21.48 -19.32
N LEU A 351 14.37 20.16 -19.40
CA LEU A 351 13.88 19.49 -20.61
C LEU A 351 12.39 19.72 -20.92
N THR A 352 11.62 20.15 -19.93
CA THR A 352 10.23 20.52 -20.16
C THR A 352 10.19 21.86 -20.89
N LYS A 353 9.49 21.94 -22.02
CA LYS A 353 9.29 23.20 -22.75
C LYS A 353 8.67 24.26 -21.85
N ARG A 354 8.93 25.53 -22.15
CA ARG A 354 8.24 26.64 -21.48
C ARG A 354 6.73 26.54 -21.71
N GLY A 355 5.96 26.56 -20.64
CA GLY A 355 4.52 26.33 -20.64
C GLY A 355 4.11 24.85 -20.64
N GLY A 356 5.06 23.92 -20.79
CA GLY A 356 4.84 22.48 -20.77
C GLY A 356 4.58 21.91 -19.38
N LEU A 357 4.41 20.58 -19.32
CA LEU A 357 3.98 19.87 -18.13
C LEU A 357 5.06 18.90 -17.63
N LEU A 358 5.24 18.87 -16.31
CA LEU A 358 6.05 17.88 -15.61
C LEU A 358 5.17 17.11 -14.63
N MET A 359 5.00 15.81 -14.83
CA MET A 359 4.43 14.93 -13.82
C MET A 359 5.56 14.21 -13.08
N THR A 360 5.61 14.37 -11.76
CA THR A 360 6.66 13.81 -10.91
C THR A 360 6.09 13.01 -9.77
N CYS A 361 6.65 11.82 -9.56
CA CYS A 361 6.19 10.85 -8.59
C CYS A 361 7.22 10.61 -7.47
N SER A 362 6.72 10.20 -6.31
CA SER A 362 7.52 9.58 -5.26
C SER A 362 6.73 8.44 -4.63
N CYS A 363 7.28 7.23 -4.69
CA CYS A 363 6.74 6.06 -3.99
C CYS A 363 7.34 5.86 -2.59
N SER A 364 8.07 6.86 -2.08
CA SER A 364 8.70 6.83 -0.76
C SER A 364 7.74 7.32 0.31
N GLY A 365 7.29 6.42 1.19
CA GLY A 365 6.42 6.77 2.33
C GLY A 365 6.98 7.90 3.19
N ALA A 366 8.30 7.93 3.41
CA ALA A 366 8.95 9.00 4.15
C ALA A 366 8.78 10.40 3.49
N VAL A 367 8.75 10.47 2.16
CA VAL A 367 8.56 11.73 1.41
C VAL A 367 7.09 12.15 1.49
N THR A 368 6.18 11.23 1.17
CA THR A 368 4.73 11.48 1.18
C THR A 368 4.25 11.92 2.58
N GLN A 369 4.62 11.18 3.62
CA GLN A 369 4.17 11.43 4.99
C GLN A 369 4.79 12.68 5.63
N SER A 370 5.96 13.12 5.17
CA SER A 370 6.59 14.35 5.68
C SER A 370 6.07 15.62 5.02
N GLY A 371 5.37 15.50 3.88
CA GLY A 371 4.93 16.65 3.08
C GLY A 371 6.07 17.46 2.44
N ILE A 372 7.32 16.96 2.48
CA ILE A 372 8.50 17.73 2.05
C ILE A 372 8.61 17.83 0.52
N PHE A 373 7.86 17.02 -0.23
CA PHE A 373 8.04 16.89 -1.68
C PHE A 373 7.87 18.23 -2.42
N LEU A 374 6.88 19.04 -2.06
CA LEU A 374 6.67 20.36 -2.65
C LEU A 374 7.86 21.30 -2.44
N ARG A 375 8.48 21.25 -1.26
CA ARG A 375 9.69 22.05 -0.96
C ARG A 375 10.88 21.59 -1.79
N ILE A 376 11.01 20.29 -2.02
CA ILE A 376 12.03 19.73 -2.91
C ILE A 376 11.81 20.25 -4.34
N LEU A 377 10.58 20.23 -4.83
CA LEU A 377 10.22 20.71 -6.18
C LEU A 377 10.45 22.20 -6.34
N GLN A 378 10.16 23.01 -5.31
CA GLN A 378 10.48 24.44 -5.31
C GLN A 378 12.00 24.67 -5.40
N GLY A 379 12.80 23.90 -4.66
CA GLY A 379 14.26 23.93 -4.76
C GLY A 379 14.77 23.51 -6.13
N ALA A 380 14.15 22.50 -6.75
CA ALA A 380 14.48 22.03 -8.10
C ALA A 380 14.18 23.11 -9.15
N ALA A 381 13.03 23.78 -9.06
CA ALA A 381 12.66 24.89 -9.94
C ALA A 381 13.66 26.05 -9.87
N SER A 382 14.08 26.42 -8.66
CA SER A 382 15.13 27.43 -8.46
C SER A 382 16.45 27.03 -9.09
N MET A 383 16.86 25.76 -8.97
CA MET A 383 18.09 25.25 -9.60
C MET A 383 17.99 25.22 -11.13
N ALA A 384 16.81 24.93 -11.67
CA ALA A 384 16.56 24.89 -13.11
C ALA A 384 16.38 26.28 -13.73
N GLY A 385 16.29 27.36 -12.92
CA GLY A 385 15.94 28.69 -13.41
C GLY A 385 14.52 28.75 -14.00
N ARG A 386 13.59 27.93 -13.49
CA ARG A 386 12.20 27.82 -13.95
C ARG A 386 11.22 28.26 -12.88
N LYS A 387 10.02 28.66 -13.30
CA LYS A 387 8.85 28.83 -12.41
C LYS A 387 7.92 27.62 -12.57
N ILE A 388 7.30 27.20 -11.47
CA ILE A 388 6.37 26.07 -11.48
C ILE A 388 5.02 26.47 -10.89
N THR A 389 3.95 25.89 -11.44
CA THR A 389 2.58 25.99 -10.89
C THR A 389 2.02 24.59 -10.69
N ILE A 390 1.50 24.29 -9.51
CA ILE A 390 0.89 22.99 -9.22
C ILE A 390 -0.50 22.94 -9.85
N LEU A 391 -0.72 21.97 -10.73
CA LEU A 391 -2.01 21.76 -11.40
C LEU A 391 -2.80 20.60 -10.79
N ARG A 392 -2.10 19.58 -10.28
CA ARG A 392 -2.71 18.40 -9.68
C ARG A 392 -1.80 17.82 -8.60
N GLN A 393 -2.40 17.41 -7.49
CA GLN A 393 -1.78 16.54 -6.50
C GLN A 393 -2.65 15.29 -6.37
N ALA A 394 -2.04 14.12 -6.45
CA ALA A 394 -2.73 12.85 -6.34
C ALA A 394 -1.86 11.83 -5.60
N GLY A 395 -2.51 10.75 -5.16
CA GLY A 395 -1.86 9.62 -4.51
C GLY A 395 -1.99 8.34 -5.33
N ALA A 396 -1.92 7.23 -4.62
CA ALA A 396 -2.18 5.91 -5.18
C ALA A 396 -3.66 5.78 -5.60
N ALA A 397 -3.87 4.83 -6.49
CA ALA A 397 -5.17 4.39 -6.97
C ALA A 397 -6.18 4.06 -5.85
N TYR A 398 -7.48 4.13 -6.13
CA TYR A 398 -8.53 3.95 -5.11
C TYR A 398 -8.60 2.53 -4.52
N ASP A 399 -8.01 1.55 -5.20
CA ASP A 399 -7.76 0.19 -4.70
C ASP A 399 -6.58 0.11 -3.72
N HIS A 400 -5.92 1.22 -3.46
CA HIS A 400 -4.92 1.41 -2.42
C HIS A 400 -5.43 2.44 -1.37
N PRO A 401 -6.58 2.19 -0.70
CA PRO A 401 -7.33 3.21 0.05
C PRO A 401 -6.61 3.70 1.31
N ILE A 402 -6.39 4.99 1.52
CA ILE A 402 -5.72 5.44 2.76
C ILE A 402 -6.70 5.37 3.94
N ASP A 403 -6.33 4.61 4.98
CA ASP A 403 -7.09 4.56 6.23
C ASP A 403 -6.69 5.78 7.09
N PRO A 404 -7.64 6.67 7.46
CA PRO A 404 -7.33 7.84 8.29
C PRO A 404 -6.70 7.49 9.65
N THR A 405 -6.98 6.29 10.17
CA THR A 405 -6.45 5.79 11.44
C THR A 405 -5.01 5.28 11.31
N TYR A 406 -4.55 5.09 10.08
CA TYR A 406 -3.21 4.66 9.71
C TYR A 406 -2.63 5.52 8.57
N PRO A 407 -2.26 6.79 8.86
CA PRO A 407 -1.77 7.73 7.86
C PRO A 407 -0.44 7.30 7.21
N GLU A 408 0.34 6.44 7.86
CA GLU A 408 1.55 5.87 7.28
C GLU A 408 1.26 4.94 6.09
N GLY A 409 0.01 4.54 5.89
CA GLY A 409 -0.46 3.88 4.68
C GLY A 409 -0.40 4.77 3.43
N ALA A 410 -0.25 6.09 3.57
CA ALA A 410 0.03 6.99 2.46
C ALA A 410 1.51 6.89 2.05
N TYR A 411 1.76 6.41 0.83
CA TYR A 411 3.14 6.22 0.34
C TYR A 411 3.45 6.82 -1.03
N LEU A 412 2.43 7.02 -1.87
CA LEU A 412 2.60 7.54 -3.22
C LEU A 412 2.18 9.01 -3.28
N SER A 413 3.07 9.85 -3.80
CA SER A 413 2.78 11.23 -4.20
C SER A 413 2.96 11.35 -5.71
N ASN A 414 1.98 11.94 -6.40
CA ASN A 414 2.04 12.27 -7.82
C ASN A 414 1.65 13.75 -7.98
N ILE A 415 2.55 14.55 -8.55
CA ILE A 415 2.35 15.99 -8.69
C ILE A 415 2.50 16.37 -10.16
N LEU A 416 1.47 17.01 -10.71
CA LEU A 416 1.54 17.64 -12.03
C LEU A 416 1.87 19.12 -11.86
N LEU A 417 2.91 19.55 -12.55
CA LEU A 417 3.38 20.93 -12.58
C LEU A 417 3.27 21.47 -14.00
N ARG A 418 2.89 22.74 -14.13
CA ARG A 418 3.23 23.55 -15.31
C ARG A 418 4.60 24.18 -15.09
N VAL A 419 5.49 24.08 -16.06
CA VAL A 419 6.85 24.65 -16.02
C VAL A 419 6.92 25.87 -16.93
N SER A 420 7.47 26.99 -16.48
CA SER A 420 7.56 28.26 -17.23
C SER A 420 8.92 28.92 -17.14
#